data_AF-A0A2H5QQV4-F1
#
_entry.id   AF-A0A2H5QQV4-F1
#
_cell.length_a   1.000
_cell.length_b   1.000
_cell.length_c   1.000
_cell.angle_alpha   90.00
_cell.angle_beta   90.00
_cell.angle_gamma   90.00
#
_symmetry.space_group_name_H-M   'P 1'
#
loop_
_entity.id
_entity.type
_entity.pdbx_description
1 polymer ?
#
loop_
_entity_poly.entity_id
_entity_poly.type
_entity_poly.pdbx_seq_one_letter_code
_entity_poly.pdbx_strand_id
1 'polypeptide(L)'
;MPYRMQLFVDISTLLKPLADYAEILLHIKKTLSAEMSPIIVVGASYGGMLAAWFRLKYPHIALGEVASSAPILYFDNITPSNAYYDLVSKDFRDYLEFMYTGAAQYDDPQEYPVNKACEGIDGDSEGTYTLGRIFSGIVALRGENSCHDTCSEMVSPIGIGKNETMFQADPFYLTEYRDSCNKSFGVDIRVVLKRFGSNIIFSNGHRDPCSSAGVLENISDNIIAVTTKNSSHCLDIQPATEDDPEWLVMQRKIEMDMVHDWFLKYSADLLQN
;
A
#
# COMPACT_ATOMS: atom_id res chain seq x y z
N MET A 1 2.28 23.49 -28.06
CA MET A 1 1.35 23.44 -26.93
C MET A 1 0.41 22.25 -27.13
N PRO A 2 0.62 21.12 -26.45
CA PRO A 2 -0.42 20.11 -26.32
C PRO A 2 -1.09 20.22 -24.94
N TYR A 3 -2.41 20.15 -24.96
CA TYR A 3 -3.28 20.10 -23.79
C TYR A 3 -3.00 18.82 -22.99
N ARG A 4 -2.64 18.96 -21.71
CA ARG A 4 -2.54 17.84 -20.76
C ARG A 4 -3.96 17.59 -20.22
N MET A 5 -4.58 16.51 -20.66
CA MET A 5 -5.89 16.07 -20.20
C MET A 5 -5.72 15.55 -18.76
N GLN A 6 -5.95 16.41 -17.77
CA GLN A 6 -6.05 16.01 -16.37
C GLN A 6 -7.43 15.40 -16.15
N LEU A 7 -7.48 14.09 -15.90
CA LEU A 7 -8.69 13.40 -15.46
C LEU A 7 -9.03 13.87 -14.04
N PHE A 8 -10.20 14.49 -13.91
CA PHE A 8 -10.80 14.91 -12.65
C PHE A 8 -11.50 13.71 -12.00
N VAL A 9 -11.19 13.39 -10.74
CA VAL A 9 -11.92 12.39 -9.96
C VAL A 9 -13.03 13.08 -9.19
N ASP A 10 -14.27 12.98 -9.69
CA ASP A 10 -15.48 13.40 -8.98
C ASP A 10 -15.86 12.34 -7.91
N ILE A 11 -16.43 12.75 -6.78
CA ILE A 11 -16.95 11.83 -5.74
C ILE A 11 -18.03 10.92 -6.32
N SER A 12 -18.80 11.39 -7.30
CA SER A 12 -19.75 10.57 -8.04
C SER A 12 -19.09 9.35 -8.69
N THR A 13 -17.85 9.51 -9.17
CA THR A 13 -17.02 8.46 -9.77
C THR A 13 -16.46 7.45 -8.76
N LEU A 14 -16.26 7.82 -7.49
CA LEU A 14 -15.84 6.86 -6.44
C LEU A 14 -17.02 6.09 -5.84
N LEU A 15 -18.18 6.74 -5.73
CA LEU A 15 -19.39 6.11 -5.18
C LEU A 15 -20.03 5.13 -6.15
N LYS A 16 -19.86 5.33 -7.46
CA LYS A 16 -20.43 4.48 -8.51
C LYS A 16 -19.88 3.05 -8.47
N PRO A 17 -18.56 2.80 -8.46
CA PRO A 17 -18.00 1.46 -8.29
C PRO A 17 -18.53 0.74 -7.04
N LEU A 18 -18.64 1.44 -5.90
CA LEU A 18 -19.15 0.84 -4.67
C LEU A 18 -20.63 0.44 -4.79
N ALA A 19 -21.45 1.25 -5.46
CA ALA A 19 -22.84 0.90 -5.73
C ALA A 19 -22.94 -0.29 -6.70
N ASP A 20 -22.13 -0.30 -7.77
CA ASP A 20 -22.08 -1.39 -8.74
C ASP A 20 -21.68 -2.72 -8.05
N TYR A 21 -20.67 -2.71 -7.18
CA TYR A 21 -20.31 -3.89 -6.38
C TYR A 21 -21.45 -4.37 -5.47
N ALA A 22 -22.17 -3.44 -4.84
CA ALA A 22 -23.29 -3.80 -3.97
C ALA A 22 -24.42 -4.49 -4.77
N GLU A 23 -24.77 -3.95 -5.94
CA GLU A 23 -25.78 -4.55 -6.82
C GLU A 23 -25.35 -5.94 -7.33
N ILE A 24 -24.09 -6.09 -7.75
CA ILE A 24 -23.54 -7.36 -8.22
C ILE A 24 -23.58 -8.41 -7.10
N LEU A 25 -23.13 -8.06 -5.89
CA LEU A 25 -23.13 -8.99 -4.76
C LEU A 25 -24.54 -9.45 -4.40
N LEU A 26 -25.51 -8.52 -4.34
CA LEU A 26 -26.91 -8.87 -4.09
C LEU A 26 -27.50 -9.75 -5.21
N HIS A 27 -27.16 -9.46 -6.47
CA HIS A 27 -27.56 -10.28 -7.60
C HIS A 27 -26.98 -11.71 -7.51
N ILE A 28 -25.69 -11.84 -7.16
CA ILE A 28 -25.03 -13.14 -6.97
C ILE A 28 -25.70 -13.93 -5.84
N LYS A 29 -25.95 -13.30 -4.68
CA LYS A 29 -26.64 -13.98 -3.56
C LYS A 29 -27.99 -14.54 -3.99
N LYS A 30 -28.78 -13.75 -4.73
CA LYS A 30 -30.08 -14.19 -5.23
C LYS A 30 -29.96 -15.31 -6.26
N THR A 31 -29.04 -15.18 -7.22
CA THR A 31 -28.84 -16.15 -8.30
C THR A 31 -28.35 -17.50 -7.78
N LEU A 32 -27.55 -17.50 -6.71
CA LEU A 32 -26.99 -18.71 -6.10
C LEU A 32 -27.79 -19.22 -4.90
N SER A 33 -28.94 -18.62 -4.56
CA SER A 33 -29.72 -18.95 -3.35
C SER A 33 -28.86 -18.93 -2.06
N ALA A 34 -28.02 -17.90 -1.96
CA ALA A 34 -27.02 -17.70 -0.94
C ALA A 34 -27.33 -16.46 -0.08
N GLU A 35 -28.62 -16.14 0.15
CA GLU A 35 -29.09 -14.93 0.83
C GLU A 35 -28.54 -14.81 2.26
N MET A 36 -28.36 -15.95 2.94
CA MET A 36 -27.81 -16.01 4.30
C MET A 36 -26.28 -16.14 4.33
N SER A 37 -25.61 -16.26 3.18
CA SER A 37 -24.17 -16.39 3.15
C SER A 37 -23.51 -15.04 3.50
N PRO A 38 -22.62 -14.99 4.51
CA PRO A 38 -21.88 -13.78 4.82
C PRO A 38 -20.85 -13.47 3.72
N ILE A 39 -20.57 -12.19 3.51
CA ILE A 39 -19.59 -11.71 2.51
C ILE A 39 -18.41 -11.07 3.24
N ILE A 40 -17.19 -11.44 2.87
CA ILE A 40 -15.97 -10.73 3.25
C ILE A 40 -15.42 -10.03 2.01
N VAL A 41 -15.12 -8.75 2.14
CA VAL A 41 -14.51 -7.97 1.06
C VAL A 41 -13.01 -7.96 1.26
N VAL A 42 -12.24 -8.31 0.24
CA VAL A 42 -10.78 -8.30 0.30
C VAL A 42 -10.27 -7.37 -0.79
N GLY A 43 -9.30 -6.52 -0.46
CA GLY A 43 -8.74 -5.59 -1.42
C GLY A 43 -7.31 -5.21 -1.08
N ALA A 44 -6.56 -4.84 -2.11
CA ALA A 44 -5.16 -4.40 -2.02
C ALA A 44 -5.02 -2.97 -2.53
N SER A 45 -4.13 -2.18 -1.92
CA SER A 45 -3.83 -0.82 -2.39
C SER A 45 -5.11 0.04 -2.48
N TYR A 46 -5.37 0.67 -3.63
CA TYR A 46 -6.65 1.32 -3.92
C TYR A 46 -7.86 0.38 -3.77
N GLY A 47 -7.74 -0.89 -4.17
CA GLY A 47 -8.76 -1.91 -3.91
C GLY A 47 -9.02 -2.13 -2.41
N GLY A 48 -8.00 -1.99 -1.57
CA GLY A 48 -8.13 -2.04 -0.11
C GLY A 48 -8.85 -0.82 0.44
N MET A 49 -8.61 0.37 -0.13
CA MET A 49 -9.39 1.56 0.18
C MET A 49 -10.87 1.40 -0.21
N LEU A 50 -11.14 0.86 -1.40
CA LEU A 50 -12.49 0.53 -1.85
C LEU A 50 -13.16 -0.48 -0.91
N ALA A 51 -12.43 -1.51 -0.47
CA ALA A 51 -12.94 -2.50 0.48
C ALA A 51 -13.36 -1.86 1.81
N ALA A 52 -12.50 -1.02 2.39
CA ALA A 52 -12.80 -0.29 3.62
C ALA A 52 -14.00 0.67 3.47
N TRP A 53 -14.06 1.41 2.37
CA TRP A 53 -15.22 2.27 2.08
C TRP A 53 -16.49 1.48 1.82
N PHE A 54 -16.39 0.30 1.18
CA PHE A 54 -17.52 -0.60 0.96
C PHE A 54 -18.08 -1.09 2.30
N ARG A 55 -17.22 -1.54 3.23
CA ARG A 55 -17.66 -1.94 4.56
C ARG A 55 -18.37 -0.80 5.29
N LEU A 56 -17.78 0.40 5.28
CA LEU A 56 -18.36 1.57 5.94
C LEU A 56 -19.73 1.94 5.36
N LYS A 57 -19.90 1.85 4.03
CA LYS A 57 -21.11 2.28 3.33
C LYS A 57 -22.20 1.21 3.28
N TYR A 58 -21.82 -0.06 3.15
CA TYR A 58 -22.72 -1.21 2.99
C TYR A 58 -22.51 -2.28 4.08
N PRO A 59 -22.60 -1.93 5.38
CA PRO A 59 -22.32 -2.88 6.45
C PRO A 59 -23.37 -3.99 6.59
N HIS A 60 -24.51 -3.85 5.91
CA HIS A 60 -25.58 -4.84 5.81
C HIS A 60 -25.34 -5.87 4.68
N ILE A 61 -24.37 -5.62 3.79
CA ILE A 61 -24.01 -6.53 2.68
C ILE A 61 -22.73 -7.29 3.04
N ALA A 62 -21.66 -6.57 3.40
CA ALA A 62 -20.38 -7.16 3.79
C ALA A 62 -20.32 -7.34 5.30
N LEU A 63 -20.01 -8.54 5.79
CA LEU A 63 -19.81 -8.85 7.21
C LEU A 63 -18.55 -8.20 7.77
N GLY A 64 -17.48 -8.13 6.96
CA GLY A 64 -16.19 -7.55 7.31
C GLY A 64 -15.30 -7.41 6.08
N GLU A 65 -14.13 -6.81 6.26
CA GLU A 65 -13.14 -6.64 5.20
C GLU A 65 -11.69 -6.84 5.66
N VAL A 66 -10.86 -7.20 4.68
CA VAL A 66 -9.40 -7.21 4.76
C VAL A 66 -8.85 -6.23 3.73
N ALA A 67 -8.30 -5.12 4.23
CA ALA A 67 -7.74 -4.04 3.44
C ALA A 67 -6.21 -4.09 3.51
N SER A 68 -5.60 -4.76 2.54
CA SER A 68 -4.16 -4.93 2.46
C SER A 68 -3.48 -3.72 1.81
N SER A 69 -2.48 -3.19 2.51
CA SER A 69 -1.63 -2.08 2.07
C SER A 69 -2.45 -0.88 1.58
N ALA A 70 -3.57 -0.60 2.26
CA ALA A 70 -4.55 0.39 1.87
C ALA A 70 -4.18 1.77 2.43
N PRO A 71 -3.76 2.74 1.59
CA PRO A 71 -3.27 4.02 2.07
C PRO A 71 -4.41 5.02 2.31
N ILE A 72 -5.36 4.64 3.17
CA ILE A 72 -6.62 5.37 3.40
C ILE A 72 -6.42 6.74 4.09
N LEU A 73 -5.23 7.02 4.64
CA LEU A 73 -4.89 8.26 5.35
C LEU A 73 -4.16 9.30 4.47
N TYR A 74 -4.07 9.12 3.15
CA TYR A 74 -3.39 10.12 2.28
C TYR A 74 -4.20 11.41 2.05
N PHE A 75 -5.48 11.41 2.38
CA PHE A 75 -6.35 12.57 2.16
C PHE A 75 -6.24 13.58 3.31
N ASP A 76 -6.64 14.82 3.03
CA ASP A 76 -6.83 15.90 4.02
C ASP A 76 -5.59 16.28 4.85
N ASN A 77 -4.38 16.13 4.28
CA ASN A 77 -3.10 16.53 4.90
C ASN A 77 -2.82 15.79 6.23
N ILE A 78 -3.42 14.62 6.43
CA ILE A 78 -3.18 13.74 7.59
C ILE A 78 -1.77 13.15 7.53
N THR A 79 -1.36 12.72 6.34
CA THR A 79 -0.02 12.17 6.08
C THR A 79 0.82 13.22 5.35
N PRO A 80 2.09 13.46 5.76
CA PRO A 80 2.99 14.32 5.02
C PRO A 80 3.14 13.87 3.55
N SER A 81 3.11 14.80 2.60
CA SER A 81 3.15 14.48 1.17
C SER A 81 4.45 13.80 0.72
N ASN A 82 5.54 13.98 1.47
CA ASN A 82 6.84 13.35 1.23
C ASN A 82 6.96 11.94 1.85
N ALA A 83 6.04 11.51 2.71
CA ALA A 83 6.19 10.31 3.52
C ALA A 83 6.39 9.03 2.69
N TYR A 84 5.78 8.96 1.50
CA TYR A 84 6.00 7.87 0.55
C TYR A 84 7.48 7.80 0.12
N TYR A 85 8.00 8.90 -0.42
CA TYR A 85 9.35 8.95 -0.97
C TYR A 85 10.42 8.95 0.12
N ASP A 86 10.09 9.38 1.33
CA ASP A 86 10.94 9.22 2.51
C ASP A 86 11.13 7.72 2.83
N LEU A 87 10.06 6.92 2.81
CA LEU A 87 10.16 5.46 2.98
C LEU A 87 10.92 4.79 1.83
N VAL A 88 10.64 5.16 0.57
CA VAL A 88 11.41 4.65 -0.58
C VAL A 88 12.89 5.00 -0.42
N SER A 89 13.21 6.24 -0.06
CA SER A 89 14.60 6.70 0.12
C SER A 89 15.29 5.96 1.26
N LYS A 90 14.57 5.69 2.34
CA LYS A 90 15.09 4.92 3.48
C LYS A 90 15.36 3.47 3.11
N ASP A 91 14.41 2.77 2.49
CA ASP A 91 14.58 1.37 2.10
C ASP A 91 15.71 1.22 1.08
N PHE A 92 15.80 2.15 0.13
CA PHE A 92 16.90 2.18 -0.84
C PHE A 92 18.23 2.49 -0.16
N ARG A 93 18.29 3.47 0.76
CA ARG A 93 19.49 3.76 1.55
C ARG A 93 19.94 2.54 2.35
N ASP A 94 19.03 1.88 3.06
CA ASP A 94 19.35 0.71 3.88
C ASP A 94 19.85 -0.46 3.00
N TYR A 95 19.27 -0.64 1.81
CA TYR A 95 19.75 -1.61 0.83
C TYR A 95 21.16 -1.27 0.30
N LEU A 96 21.40 0.01 -0.07
CA LEU A 96 22.72 0.47 -0.50
C LEU A 96 23.76 0.28 0.60
N GLU A 97 23.43 0.66 1.84
CA GLU A 97 24.30 0.46 3.00
C GLU A 97 24.64 -1.01 3.17
N PHE A 98 23.64 -1.90 3.11
CA PHE A 98 23.88 -3.34 3.17
C PHE A 98 24.79 -3.83 2.04
N MET A 99 24.56 -3.39 0.81
CA MET A 99 25.35 -3.82 -0.35
C MET A 99 26.80 -3.34 -0.27
N TYR A 100 27.04 -2.06 0.00
CA TYR A 100 28.39 -1.51 0.08
C TYR A 100 29.14 -1.97 1.32
N THR A 101 28.47 -2.09 2.48
CA THR A 101 29.10 -2.66 3.68
C THR A 101 29.41 -4.15 3.50
N GLY A 102 28.54 -4.91 2.84
CA GLY A 102 28.81 -6.29 2.46
C GLY A 102 30.02 -6.42 1.54
N ALA A 103 30.10 -5.60 0.49
CA ALA A 103 31.26 -5.57 -0.41
C ALA A 103 32.55 -5.26 0.36
N ALA A 104 32.56 -4.26 1.24
CA ALA A 104 33.74 -3.94 2.04
C ALA A 104 34.09 -5.00 3.09
N GLN A 105 33.07 -5.63 3.70
CA GLN A 105 33.26 -6.67 4.72
C GLN A 105 33.84 -7.96 4.13
N TYR A 106 33.45 -8.31 2.90
CA TYR A 106 33.87 -9.53 2.20
C TYR A 106 34.73 -9.20 0.97
N ASP A 107 35.61 -8.19 1.06
CA ASP A 107 36.48 -7.78 -0.05
C ASP A 107 37.63 -8.76 -0.30
N ASP A 108 37.27 -9.97 -0.73
CA ASP A 108 38.23 -11.05 -0.91
C ASP A 108 39.05 -10.90 -2.21
N PRO A 109 40.30 -11.39 -2.23
CA PRO A 109 41.17 -11.27 -3.41
C PRO A 109 40.76 -12.07 -4.66
N GLN A 110 39.76 -12.94 -4.57
CA GLN A 110 39.27 -13.73 -5.69
C GLN A 110 38.17 -12.97 -6.45
N GLU A 111 37.33 -12.22 -5.74
CA GLU A 111 36.23 -11.47 -6.34
C GLU A 111 36.39 -9.95 -6.35
N TYR A 112 37.19 -9.37 -5.45
CA TYR A 112 37.36 -7.92 -5.22
C TYR A 112 36.06 -7.11 -5.41
N PRO A 113 35.02 -7.39 -4.62
CA PRO A 113 33.71 -6.76 -4.78
C PRO A 113 33.75 -5.22 -4.63
N VAL A 114 34.67 -4.67 -3.83
CA VAL A 114 34.83 -3.20 -3.75
C VAL A 114 35.28 -2.64 -5.09
N ASN A 115 36.29 -3.24 -5.70
CA ASN A 115 36.80 -2.81 -7.01
C ASN A 115 35.73 -2.92 -8.10
N LYS A 116 34.99 -4.04 -8.14
CA LYS A 116 33.88 -4.20 -9.09
C LYS A 116 32.81 -3.13 -8.96
N ALA A 117 32.44 -2.78 -7.72
CA ALA A 117 31.47 -1.71 -7.48
C ALA A 117 32.01 -0.34 -7.96
N CYS A 118 33.28 -0.03 -7.68
CA CYS A 118 33.92 1.18 -8.16
C CYS A 118 34.01 1.23 -9.69
N GLU A 119 34.38 0.14 -10.35
CA GLU A 119 34.42 0.04 -11.81
C GLU A 119 33.05 0.26 -12.44
N GLY A 120 31.98 -0.25 -11.83
CA GLY A 120 30.60 0.03 -12.25
C GLY A 120 30.23 1.52 -12.13
N ILE A 121 30.62 2.17 -11.03
CA ILE A 121 30.37 3.59 -10.77
C ILE A 121 31.18 4.49 -11.72
N ASP A 122 32.44 4.14 -11.95
CA ASP A 122 33.41 4.94 -12.73
C ASP A 122 33.33 4.65 -14.24
N GLY A 123 32.75 3.52 -14.63
CA GLY A 123 32.52 3.15 -16.04
C GLY A 123 31.41 3.94 -16.74
N ASP A 124 30.65 4.75 -15.99
CA ASP A 124 29.56 5.56 -16.51
C ASP A 124 30.03 6.81 -17.27
N SER A 125 29.22 7.25 -18.24
CA SER A 125 29.55 8.43 -19.05
C SER A 125 29.62 9.72 -18.24
N GLU A 126 30.52 10.63 -18.62
CA GLU A 126 30.64 11.96 -18.01
C GLU A 126 29.33 12.74 -18.20
N GLY A 127 28.61 13.00 -17.11
CA GLY A 127 27.25 13.58 -17.12
C GLY A 127 26.15 12.66 -16.61
N THR A 128 26.43 11.37 -16.38
CA THR A 128 25.49 10.48 -15.67
C THR A 128 25.26 11.01 -14.25
N TYR A 129 23.98 11.19 -13.89
CA TYR A 129 23.57 11.67 -12.57
C TYR A 129 23.97 10.68 -11.47
N THR A 130 24.18 11.17 -10.24
CA THR A 130 24.72 10.36 -9.12
C THR A 130 23.97 9.05 -8.89
N LEU A 131 22.64 9.05 -8.98
CA LEU A 131 21.83 7.83 -8.84
C LEU A 131 22.06 6.83 -9.98
N GLY A 132 22.32 7.31 -11.21
CA GLY A 132 22.70 6.45 -12.34
C GLY A 132 24.04 5.75 -12.09
N ARG A 133 25.03 6.48 -11.57
CA ARG A 133 26.33 5.89 -11.19
C ARG A 133 26.21 4.87 -10.05
N ILE A 134 25.38 5.16 -9.04
CA ILE A 134 25.09 4.24 -7.94
C ILE A 134 24.40 2.96 -8.46
N PHE A 135 23.44 3.11 -9.38
CA PHE A 135 22.77 1.98 -10.02
C PHE A 135 23.77 1.08 -10.77
N SER A 136 24.68 1.67 -11.56
CA SER A 136 25.73 0.92 -12.27
C SER A 136 26.65 0.15 -11.32
N GLY A 137 26.99 0.73 -10.15
CA GLY A 137 27.71 0.02 -9.08
C GLY A 137 26.96 -1.20 -8.52
N ILE A 138 25.64 -1.11 -8.35
CA ILE A 138 24.82 -2.25 -7.88
C ILE A 138 24.72 -3.33 -8.97
N VAL A 139 24.52 -2.94 -10.23
CA VAL A 139 24.47 -3.88 -11.36
C VAL A 139 25.79 -4.64 -11.48
N ALA A 140 26.93 -3.98 -11.26
CA ALA A 140 28.24 -4.64 -11.24
C ALA A 140 28.37 -5.68 -10.12
N LEU A 141 27.68 -5.49 -8.98
CA LEU A 141 27.68 -6.44 -7.86
C LEU A 141 26.67 -7.59 -8.02
N ARG A 142 25.53 -7.39 -8.70
CA ARG A 142 24.39 -8.33 -8.68
C ARG A 142 23.88 -8.80 -10.05
N GLY A 143 24.34 -8.20 -11.15
CA GLY A 143 23.82 -8.45 -12.49
C GLY A 143 22.52 -7.67 -12.79
N GLU A 144 22.13 -7.64 -14.07
CA GLU A 144 20.93 -6.93 -14.51
C GLU A 144 19.64 -7.69 -14.17
N ASN A 145 18.65 -6.98 -13.64
CA ASN A 145 17.25 -7.41 -13.57
C ASN A 145 16.36 -6.24 -14.00
N SER A 146 15.29 -6.53 -14.75
CA SER A 146 14.38 -5.50 -15.24
C SER A 146 13.31 -5.14 -14.19
N CYS A 147 13.22 -3.86 -13.83
CA CYS A 147 12.04 -3.29 -13.16
C CYS A 147 11.15 -2.60 -14.20
N HIS A 148 9.84 -2.87 -14.16
CA HIS A 148 8.84 -2.22 -15.00
C HIS A 148 7.99 -1.27 -14.15
N ASP A 149 7.90 -0.01 -14.57
CA ASP A 149 6.99 0.96 -13.98
C ASP A 149 5.58 0.83 -14.59
N THR A 150 4.54 0.87 -13.74
CA THR A 150 3.15 1.00 -14.16
C THR A 150 2.55 2.28 -13.58
N CYS A 151 2.01 3.14 -14.45
CA CYS A 151 1.23 4.29 -14.03
C CYS A 151 -0.18 3.85 -13.61
N SER A 152 -0.70 4.39 -12.50
CA SER A 152 -2.09 4.20 -12.04
C SER A 152 -2.90 5.50 -12.09
N GLU A 153 -4.23 5.36 -12.22
CA GLU A 153 -5.19 6.44 -12.49
C GLU A 153 -5.52 7.35 -11.29
N MET A 154 -5.03 7.04 -10.09
CA MET A 154 -5.28 7.84 -8.88
C MET A 154 -4.19 8.89 -8.65
N VAL A 155 -4.58 10.15 -8.50
CA VAL A 155 -3.68 11.23 -8.08
C VAL A 155 -3.53 11.17 -6.56
N SER A 156 -2.57 10.37 -6.08
CA SER A 156 -2.12 10.43 -4.69
C SER A 156 -1.35 11.75 -4.47
N PRO A 157 -1.57 12.49 -3.37
CA PRO A 157 -0.87 13.75 -3.08
C PRO A 157 0.56 13.50 -2.61
N ILE A 158 1.30 12.73 -3.38
CA ILE A 158 2.67 12.32 -3.12
C ILE A 158 3.59 13.33 -3.80
N GLY A 159 4.50 13.93 -3.05
CA GLY A 159 5.48 14.88 -3.54
C GLY A 159 6.88 14.52 -3.08
N ILE A 160 7.88 14.98 -3.81
CA ILE A 160 9.29 14.78 -3.47
C ILE A 160 9.83 16.07 -2.83
N GLY A 161 10.17 16.00 -1.55
CA GLY A 161 10.73 17.12 -0.78
C GLY A 161 12.10 17.57 -1.30
N LYS A 162 12.48 18.83 -1.05
CA LYS A 162 13.72 19.42 -1.59
C LYS A 162 15.01 18.79 -1.05
N ASN A 163 15.02 18.39 0.23
CA ASN A 163 16.21 17.87 0.94
C ASN A 163 15.89 16.66 1.85
N GLU A 164 14.71 16.07 1.71
CA GLU A 164 14.19 15.03 2.62
C GLU A 164 14.31 13.63 2.01
N THR A 165 14.33 13.57 0.67
CA THR A 165 14.40 12.34 -0.11
C THR A 165 15.66 12.31 -0.95
N MET A 166 16.04 11.14 -1.45
CA MET A 166 17.16 11.02 -2.40
C MET A 166 16.80 11.33 -3.85
N PHE A 167 15.54 11.68 -4.12
CA PHE A 167 15.03 11.98 -5.46
C PHE A 167 15.02 13.49 -5.72
N GLN A 168 15.01 13.89 -7.00
CA GLN A 168 14.92 15.29 -7.37
C GLN A 168 13.61 15.89 -6.87
N ALA A 169 13.70 17.07 -6.25
CA ALA A 169 12.57 17.79 -5.72
C ALA A 169 11.44 17.98 -6.76
N ASP A 170 10.26 17.44 -6.43
CA ASP A 170 9.00 17.58 -7.16
C ASP A 170 7.87 17.72 -6.15
N PRO A 171 7.82 18.84 -5.42
CA PRO A 171 6.91 19.01 -4.30
C PRO A 171 5.46 19.06 -4.76
N PHE A 172 4.60 18.29 -4.09
CA PHE A 172 3.16 18.36 -4.31
C PHE A 172 2.58 19.61 -3.66
N TYR A 173 2.13 20.58 -4.46
CA TYR A 173 1.48 21.79 -3.97
C TYR A 173 -0.02 21.58 -3.78
N LEU A 174 -0.41 21.26 -2.54
CA LEU A 174 -1.82 21.10 -2.16
C LEU A 174 -2.69 22.30 -2.52
N THR A 175 -2.15 23.53 -2.56
CA THR A 175 -2.89 24.75 -2.94
C THR A 175 -3.34 24.75 -4.41
N GLU A 176 -2.53 24.24 -5.33
CA GLU A 176 -2.90 24.14 -6.75
C GLU A 176 -3.93 23.02 -6.98
N TYR A 177 -3.85 21.94 -6.20
CA TYR A 177 -4.85 20.87 -6.19
C TYR A 177 -6.17 21.30 -5.52
N ARG A 178 -6.11 22.02 -4.40
CA ARG A 178 -7.26 22.51 -3.61
C ARG A 178 -8.06 23.58 -4.35
N ASP A 179 -7.40 24.46 -5.09
CA ASP A 179 -8.09 25.50 -5.87
C ASP A 179 -8.77 24.89 -7.12
N SER A 180 -8.39 23.67 -7.53
CA SER A 180 -9.06 22.84 -8.56
C SER A 180 -10.10 21.85 -7.98
N CYS A 181 -9.95 21.38 -6.74
CA CYS A 181 -10.85 20.45 -6.06
C CYS A 181 -11.55 21.15 -4.89
N ASN A 182 -12.71 21.73 -5.16
CA ASN A 182 -13.53 22.38 -4.13
C ASN A 182 -13.93 21.39 -3.03
N LYS A 183 -13.31 21.55 -1.85
CA LYS A 183 -13.90 21.45 -0.50
C LYS A 183 -14.82 20.25 -0.23
N SER A 184 -14.32 19.04 -0.44
CA SER A 184 -14.92 17.79 0.03
C SER A 184 -13.76 16.88 0.42
N PHE A 185 -13.36 16.66 1.67
CA PHE A 185 -14.11 16.38 2.88
C PHE A 185 -13.32 16.94 4.08
N GLY A 186 -13.91 17.80 4.91
CA GLY A 186 -13.22 18.34 6.09
C GLY A 186 -13.24 17.43 7.32
N VAL A 187 -13.27 16.09 7.14
CA VAL A 187 -13.49 15.15 8.25
C VAL A 187 -12.40 14.07 8.24
N ASP A 188 -11.60 14.06 9.30
CA ASP A 188 -10.59 13.03 9.55
C ASP A 188 -11.21 11.61 9.46
N ILE A 189 -10.77 10.85 8.46
CA ILE A 189 -11.25 9.49 8.18
C ILE A 189 -11.04 8.54 9.37
N ARG A 190 -10.04 8.80 10.24
CA ARG A 190 -9.84 8.02 11.48
C ARG A 190 -11.01 8.21 12.43
N VAL A 191 -11.61 9.39 12.49
CA VAL A 191 -12.81 9.67 13.30
C VAL A 191 -14.03 8.94 12.72
N VAL A 192 -14.15 8.90 11.38
CA VAL A 192 -15.23 8.17 10.71
C VAL A 192 -15.11 6.67 10.97
N LEU A 193 -13.91 6.10 10.77
CA LEU A 193 -13.61 4.70 11.07
C LEU A 193 -13.92 4.38 12.54
N LYS A 194 -13.45 5.19 13.48
CA LYS A 194 -13.71 4.97 14.91
C LYS A 194 -15.19 5.00 15.29
N ARG A 195 -16.00 5.82 14.61
CA ARG A 195 -17.44 5.97 14.90
C ARG A 195 -18.31 4.93 14.22
N PHE A 196 -17.97 4.52 13.00
CA PHE A 196 -18.87 3.75 12.13
C PHE A 196 -18.27 2.43 11.64
N GLY A 197 -16.95 2.25 11.73
CA GLY A 197 -16.27 1.04 11.30
C GLY A 197 -16.39 -0.10 12.31
N SER A 198 -16.44 -1.33 11.78
CA SER A 198 -16.41 -2.57 12.55
C SER A 198 -16.08 -3.74 11.62
N ASN A 199 -15.43 -4.78 12.16
CA ASN A 199 -14.96 -5.95 11.43
C ASN A 199 -14.02 -5.57 10.27
N ILE A 200 -13.03 -4.74 10.58
CA ILE A 200 -12.06 -4.21 9.62
C ILE A 200 -10.67 -4.69 10.00
N ILE A 201 -9.94 -5.27 9.05
CA ILE A 201 -8.51 -5.52 9.16
C ILE A 201 -7.77 -4.62 8.18
N PHE A 202 -6.83 -3.83 8.68
CA PHE A 202 -5.84 -3.14 7.86
C PHE A 202 -4.49 -3.83 7.99
N SER A 203 -4.05 -4.52 6.95
CA SER A 203 -2.73 -5.17 6.94
C SER A 203 -1.72 -4.27 6.23
N ASN A 204 -0.53 -4.07 6.79
CA ASN A 204 0.51 -3.22 6.20
C ASN A 204 1.93 -3.77 6.44
N GLY A 205 2.76 -3.72 5.40
CA GLY A 205 4.19 -3.99 5.51
C GLY A 205 5.00 -2.73 5.74
N HIS A 206 5.98 -2.74 6.65
CA HIS A 206 6.81 -1.55 6.91
C HIS A 206 7.81 -1.25 5.78
N ARG A 207 8.05 -2.20 4.86
CA ARG A 207 8.83 -1.97 3.62
C ARG A 207 7.96 -1.54 2.45
N ASP A 208 6.67 -1.38 2.68
CA ASP A 208 5.77 -0.84 1.68
C ASP A 208 5.64 0.66 1.86
N PRO A 209 6.07 1.48 0.89
CA PRO A 209 5.90 2.93 0.95
C PRO A 209 4.44 3.39 1.14
N CYS A 210 3.45 2.62 0.66
CA CYS A 210 2.02 2.90 0.87
C CYS A 210 1.63 2.84 2.35
N SER A 211 2.37 2.09 3.18
CA SER A 211 2.12 1.99 4.62
C SER A 211 2.25 3.32 5.36
N SER A 212 2.97 4.31 4.79
CA SER A 212 3.08 5.66 5.37
C SER A 212 1.73 6.36 5.53
N ALA A 213 0.74 6.00 4.70
CA ALA A 213 -0.64 6.45 4.80
C ALA A 213 -1.62 5.31 5.14
N GLY A 214 -1.11 4.17 5.59
CA GLY A 214 -1.90 3.04 6.05
C GLY A 214 -2.31 3.19 7.52
N VAL A 215 -3.21 2.32 7.97
CA VAL A 215 -3.54 2.20 9.39
C VAL A 215 -2.55 1.21 10.03
N LEU A 216 -1.66 1.73 10.87
CA LEU A 216 -0.59 0.94 11.50
C LEU A 216 -0.85 0.55 12.95
N GLU A 217 -1.94 1.06 13.52
CA GLU A 217 -2.35 0.80 14.90
C GLU A 217 -3.87 0.60 14.96
N ASN A 218 -4.33 -0.20 15.91
CA ASN A 218 -5.75 -0.45 16.12
C ASN A 218 -6.52 0.87 16.34
N ILE A 219 -7.61 1.05 15.61
CA ILE A 219 -8.49 2.22 15.77
C ILE A 219 -9.57 1.93 16.84
N SER A 220 -9.99 0.67 16.95
CA SER A 220 -10.93 0.16 17.95
C SER A 220 -10.75 -1.36 18.11
N ASP A 221 -11.48 -1.98 19.04
CA ASP A 221 -11.47 -3.44 19.24
C ASP A 221 -11.94 -4.24 18.02
N ASN A 222 -12.61 -3.60 17.06
CA ASN A 222 -13.12 -4.22 15.84
C ASN A 222 -12.50 -3.62 14.56
N ILE A 223 -11.48 -2.77 14.70
CA ILE A 223 -10.72 -2.19 13.58
C ILE A 223 -9.24 -2.36 13.91
N ILE A 224 -8.67 -3.45 13.41
CA ILE A 224 -7.39 -3.97 13.84
C ILE A 224 -6.35 -3.73 12.74
N ALA A 225 -5.16 -3.29 13.17
CA ALA A 225 -4.01 -3.16 12.30
C ALA A 225 -3.12 -4.39 12.46
N VAL A 226 -2.83 -5.06 11.34
CA VAL A 226 -1.89 -6.19 11.28
C VAL A 226 -0.65 -5.71 10.54
N THR A 227 0.39 -5.36 11.30
CA THR A 227 1.61 -4.77 10.73
C THR A 227 2.80 -5.69 10.83
N THR A 228 3.59 -5.75 9.76
CA THR A 228 4.79 -6.61 9.71
C THR A 228 6.00 -5.82 9.23
N LYS A 229 7.13 -6.00 9.93
CA LYS A 229 8.36 -5.22 9.67
C LYS A 229 8.99 -5.51 8.31
N ASN A 230 8.87 -6.74 7.81
CA ASN A 230 9.57 -7.21 6.61
C ASN A 230 8.66 -7.34 5.39
N SER A 231 7.35 -7.15 5.53
CA SER A 231 6.43 -7.26 4.39
C SER A 231 6.57 -6.08 3.45
N SER A 232 6.42 -6.38 2.16
CA SER A 232 6.25 -5.45 1.07
C SER A 232 4.76 -5.28 0.74
N HIS A 233 4.47 -4.58 -0.36
CA HIS A 233 3.13 -4.26 -0.80
C HIS A 233 2.28 -5.51 -1.05
N CYS A 234 1.17 -5.63 -0.31
CA CYS A 234 0.12 -6.63 -0.48
C CYS A 234 0.57 -8.09 -0.42
N LEU A 235 1.65 -8.40 0.31
CA LEU A 235 2.24 -9.74 0.32
C LEU A 235 1.36 -10.80 1.02
N ASP A 236 0.58 -10.37 2.01
CA ASP A 236 -0.40 -11.17 2.76
C ASP A 236 -1.46 -11.80 1.88
N ILE A 237 -1.91 -11.11 0.82
CA ILE A 237 -2.94 -11.63 -0.10
C ILE A 237 -2.36 -12.31 -1.34
N GLN A 238 -1.04 -12.40 -1.49
CA GLN A 238 -0.42 -13.16 -2.57
C GLN A 238 -0.64 -14.68 -2.37
N PRO A 239 -0.59 -15.48 -3.46
CA PRO A 239 -0.61 -16.93 -3.34
C PRO A 239 0.49 -17.43 -2.40
N ALA A 240 0.15 -18.39 -1.54
CA ALA A 240 1.12 -18.98 -0.63
C ALA A 240 2.14 -19.84 -1.39
N THR A 241 3.39 -19.78 -0.94
CA THR A 241 4.50 -20.57 -1.48
C THR A 241 5.21 -21.32 -0.34
N GLU A 242 5.93 -22.40 -0.66
CA GLU A 242 6.71 -23.15 0.33
C GLU A 242 7.89 -22.33 0.90
N ASP A 243 8.33 -21.31 0.17
CA ASP A 243 9.42 -20.41 0.54
C ASP A 243 8.95 -19.21 1.39
N ASP A 244 7.64 -19.12 1.68
CA ASP A 244 7.10 -18.02 2.47
C ASP A 244 7.69 -18.03 3.88
N PRO A 245 8.19 -16.88 4.37
CA PRO A 245 8.79 -16.83 5.68
C PRO A 245 7.71 -17.01 6.77
N GLU A 246 8.09 -17.59 7.91
CA GLU A 246 7.15 -17.92 9.00
C GLU A 246 6.32 -16.71 9.46
N TRP A 247 6.90 -15.51 9.47
CA TRP A 247 6.17 -14.29 9.84
C TRP A 247 5.02 -13.95 8.87
N LEU A 248 5.15 -14.28 7.58
CA LEU A 248 4.11 -14.05 6.57
C LEU A 248 2.99 -15.08 6.73
N VAL A 249 3.36 -16.34 6.97
CA VAL A 249 2.41 -17.41 7.28
C VAL A 249 1.61 -17.07 8.54
N MET A 250 2.30 -16.57 9.57
CA MET A 250 1.65 -16.14 10.82
C MET A 250 0.73 -14.95 10.62
N GLN A 251 1.13 -13.96 9.82
CA GLN A 251 0.27 -12.82 9.45
C GLN A 251 -1.04 -13.30 8.81
N ARG A 252 -0.95 -14.13 7.76
CA ARG A 252 -2.14 -14.69 7.08
C ARG A 252 -3.01 -15.49 8.03
N LYS A 253 -2.40 -16.23 8.95
CA LYS A 253 -3.13 -16.98 9.97
C LYS A 253 -3.93 -16.07 10.90
N ILE A 254 -3.33 -14.99 11.39
CA ILE A 254 -4.01 -13.99 12.23
C ILE A 254 -5.22 -13.42 11.48
N GLU A 255 -5.03 -12.99 10.23
CA GLU A 255 -6.11 -12.43 9.41
C GLU A 255 -7.25 -13.44 9.20
N MET A 256 -6.90 -14.70 8.88
CA MET A 256 -7.88 -15.77 8.70
C MET A 256 -8.61 -16.16 9.99
N ASP A 257 -7.91 -16.22 11.13
CA ASP A 257 -8.51 -16.54 12.42
C ASP A 257 -9.56 -15.47 12.81
N MET A 258 -9.25 -14.18 12.57
CA MET A 258 -10.19 -13.09 12.81
C MET A 258 -11.42 -13.15 11.90
N VAL A 259 -11.22 -13.44 10.61
CA VAL A 259 -12.33 -13.64 9.66
C VAL A 259 -13.18 -14.85 10.06
N HIS A 260 -12.55 -15.92 10.53
CA HIS A 260 -13.24 -17.10 11.04
C HIS A 260 -14.12 -16.77 12.25
N ASP A 261 -13.60 -16.00 13.20
CA ASP A 261 -14.36 -15.54 14.36
C ASP A 261 -15.58 -14.70 13.96
N TRP A 262 -15.46 -13.85 12.93
CA TRP A 262 -16.61 -13.11 12.40
C TRP A 262 -17.67 -14.04 11.84
N PHE A 263 -17.30 -15.09 11.11
CA PHE A 263 -18.25 -16.09 10.61
C PHE A 263 -18.94 -16.84 11.75
N LEU A 264 -18.19 -17.27 12.77
CA LEU A 264 -18.77 -17.96 13.94
C LEU A 264 -19.79 -17.09 14.65
N LYS A 265 -19.47 -15.81 14.87
CA LYS A 265 -20.38 -14.84 15.48
C LYS A 265 -21.63 -14.63 14.62
N TYR A 266 -21.45 -14.44 13.32
CA TYR A 266 -22.57 -14.27 12.39
C TYR A 266 -23.51 -15.48 12.38
N SER A 267 -22.96 -16.70 12.32
CA SER A 267 -23.75 -17.93 12.38
C SER A 267 -24.49 -18.07 13.71
N ALA A 268 -23.88 -17.70 14.84
CA ALA A 268 -24.52 -17.71 16.14
C ALA A 268 -25.70 -16.72 16.22
N ASP A 269 -25.54 -15.51 15.68
CA ASP A 269 -26.58 -14.48 15.65
C ASP A 269 -27.78 -14.91 14.79
N LEU A 270 -27.56 -15.68 13.72
CA LEU A 270 -28.64 -16.23 12.89
C LEU A 270 -29.46 -17.32 13.59
N LEU A 271 -28.87 -18.08 14.51
CA LEU A 271 -29.56 -19.14 15.25
C LEU A 271 -30.41 -18.60 16.42
N GLN A 272 -30.22 -17.34 16.81
CA GLN A 272 -30.94 -16.68 17.89
C GLN A 272 -32.19 -15.91 17.43
N ASN A 273 -32.40 -15.79 16.12
CA ASN A 273 -33.56 -15.15 15.48
C ASN A 273 -34.48 -16.19 14.82
#